data_AF-J2MVX1-F1
#
_entry.id   AF-J2MVX1-F1
#
_cell.length_a   1.000
_cell.length_b   1.000
_cell.length_c   1.000
_cell.angle_alpha   90.00
_cell.angle_beta   90.00
_cell.angle_gamma   90.00
#
_symmetry.space_group_name_H-M   'P 1'
#
loop_
_entity.id
_entity.type
_entity.pdbx_description
1 polymer ?
#
loop_
_entity_poly.entity_id
_entity_poly.type
_entity_poly.pdbx_seq_one_letter_code
_entity_poly.pdbx_strand_id
1 'polypeptide(L)'
;MTWIFQLKQYRGPVLFFSVMISLFVLLQLWHARSASEDKKEEQERQLKGIALIMNAQSPKIIDDTRLDSVTYTDGIMRISYTLTKISKDEIDSDVFTKEKKTLAASVSCDEKGLGQFVKSGLLIKYIINDSSSSPITEFQIGKSDCL
;
A
#
# COMPACT_ATOMS: atom_id res chain seq x y z
N MET A 1 12.40 36.37 -54.25
CA MET A 1 11.26 37.03 -53.57
C MET A 1 10.03 36.11 -53.42
N THR A 2 10.20 34.78 -53.45
CA THR A 2 9.11 33.78 -53.42
C THR A 2 8.93 33.12 -52.05
N TRP A 3 9.94 33.17 -51.18
CA TRP A 3 9.94 32.52 -49.85
C TRP A 3 8.99 33.17 -48.83
N ILE A 4 8.82 34.50 -48.88
CA ILE A 4 8.00 35.25 -47.92
C ILE A 4 6.50 34.96 -48.12
N PHE A 5 6.06 34.71 -49.36
CA PHE A 5 4.67 34.36 -49.68
C PHE A 5 4.32 32.93 -49.24
N GLN A 6 5.24 31.99 -49.37
CA GLN A 6 5.06 30.60 -48.92
C GLN A 6 4.82 30.52 -47.40
N LEU A 7 5.60 31.27 -46.60
CA LEU A 7 5.43 31.35 -45.14
C LEU A 7 4.04 31.85 -44.70
N LYS A 8 3.38 32.73 -45.48
CA LYS A 8 2.06 33.26 -45.15
C LYS A 8 0.95 32.23 -45.39
N GLN A 9 1.12 31.34 -46.36
CA GLN A 9 0.16 30.30 -46.73
C GLN A 9 0.18 29.11 -45.75
N TYR A 10 1.34 28.78 -45.17
CA TYR A 10 1.46 27.68 -44.19
C TYR A 10 1.17 28.08 -42.73
N ARG A 11 1.03 29.39 -42.42
CA ARG A 11 0.75 29.86 -41.05
C ARG A 11 -0.54 29.29 -40.44
N GLY A 12 -1.63 29.25 -41.20
CA GLY A 12 -2.91 28.68 -40.75
C GLY A 12 -2.80 27.18 -40.44
N PRO A 13 -2.31 26.36 -41.37
CA PRO A 13 -2.05 24.94 -41.14
C PRO A 13 -1.12 24.67 -39.95
N VAL A 14 -0.01 25.42 -39.82
CA VAL A 14 0.96 25.24 -38.72
C VAL A 14 0.31 25.53 -37.35
N LEU A 15 -0.49 26.59 -37.24
CA LEU A 15 -1.23 26.88 -36.01
C LEU A 15 -2.26 25.78 -35.69
N PHE A 16 -2.99 25.30 -36.71
CA PHE A 16 -3.96 24.22 -36.53
C PHE A 16 -3.30 22.93 -36.05
N PHE A 17 -2.20 22.51 -36.67
CA PHE A 17 -1.45 21.32 -36.24
C PHE A 17 -0.86 21.50 -34.83
N SER A 18 -0.36 22.70 -34.49
CA SER A 18 0.15 22.98 -33.14
C SER A 18 -0.94 22.87 -32.06
N VAL A 19 -2.14 23.39 -32.34
CA VAL A 19 -3.30 23.27 -31.43
C VAL A 19 -3.74 21.81 -31.32
N MET A 20 -3.83 21.08 -32.43
CA MET A 20 -4.20 19.66 -32.44
C MET A 20 -3.22 18.78 -31.68
N ILE A 21 -1.91 19.01 -31.86
CA ILE A 21 -0.86 18.30 -31.11
C ILE A 21 -0.97 18.61 -29.62
N SER A 22 -1.17 19.88 -29.25
CA SER A 22 -1.32 20.29 -27.85
C SER A 22 -2.56 19.65 -27.21
N LEU A 23 -3.70 19.64 -27.91
CA LEU A 23 -4.91 18.96 -27.46
C LEU A 23 -4.69 17.46 -27.30
N PHE A 24 -4.01 16.82 -28.26
CA PHE A 24 -3.70 15.39 -28.18
C PHE A 24 -2.81 15.08 -26.96
N VAL A 25 -1.76 15.88 -26.72
CA VAL A 25 -0.88 15.70 -25.55
C VAL A 25 -1.65 15.87 -24.24
N LEU A 26 -2.53 16.88 -24.14
CA LEU A 26 -3.38 17.07 -22.96
C LEU A 26 -4.32 15.88 -22.73
N LEU A 27 -4.88 15.31 -23.81
CA LEU A 27 -5.75 14.14 -23.75
C LEU A 27 -4.99 12.89 -23.28
N GLN A 28 -3.76 12.69 -23.76
CA GLN A 28 -2.89 11.59 -23.31
C GLN A 28 -2.52 11.72 -21.83
N LEU A 29 -2.17 12.93 -21.38
CA LEU A 29 -1.88 13.21 -19.96
C LEU A 29 -3.10 12.98 -19.08
N TRP A 30 -4.29 13.40 -19.54
CA TRP A 30 -5.55 13.15 -18.84
C TRP A 30 -5.81 11.66 -18.68
N HIS A 31 -5.73 10.87 -19.76
CA HIS A 31 -5.95 9.42 -19.69
C HIS A 31 -4.93 8.71 -18.81
N ALA A 32 -3.65 9.09 -18.88
CA ALA A 32 -2.62 8.53 -18.02
C ALA A 32 -2.92 8.79 -16.53
N ARG A 33 -3.41 9.99 -16.21
CA ARG A 33 -3.80 10.35 -14.86
C ARG A 33 -5.06 9.61 -14.40
N SER A 34 -6.12 9.59 -15.21
CA SER A 34 -7.37 8.91 -14.85
C SER A 34 -7.14 7.41 -14.64
N ALA A 35 -6.39 6.76 -15.53
CA ALA A 35 -6.05 5.35 -15.40
C ALA A 35 -5.20 5.05 -14.15
N SER A 36 -4.37 6.00 -13.70
CA SER A 36 -3.65 5.87 -12.44
C SER A 36 -4.56 6.01 -11.21
N GLU A 37 -5.54 6.91 -11.26
CA GLU A 37 -6.50 7.13 -10.19
C GLU A 37 -7.46 5.93 -10.05
N ASP A 38 -7.96 5.40 -11.17
CA ASP A 38 -8.81 4.19 -11.18
C ASP A 38 -8.09 2.97 -10.60
N LYS A 39 -6.81 2.78 -10.97
CA LYS A 39 -5.97 1.71 -10.41
C LYS A 39 -5.79 1.84 -8.91
N LYS A 40 -5.58 3.08 -8.42
CA LYS A 40 -5.42 3.35 -6.99
C LYS A 40 -6.72 3.06 -6.24
N GLU A 41 -7.87 3.47 -6.78
CA GLU A 41 -9.17 3.21 -6.17
C GLU A 41 -9.48 1.72 -6.10
N GLU A 42 -9.19 0.98 -7.16
CA GLU A 42 -9.39 -0.48 -7.18
C GLU A 42 -8.46 -1.17 -6.17
N GLN A 43 -7.19 -0.75 -6.08
CA GLN A 43 -6.27 -1.27 -5.07
C GLN A 43 -6.77 -0.99 -3.65
N GLU A 44 -7.26 0.23 -3.38
CA GLU A 44 -7.88 0.60 -2.10
C GLU A 44 -9.09 -0.29 -1.77
N ARG A 45 -9.95 -0.55 -2.76
CA ARG A 45 -11.12 -1.43 -2.61
C ARG A 45 -10.70 -2.86 -2.28
N GLN A 46 -9.69 -3.38 -2.98
CA GLN A 46 -9.16 -4.73 -2.73
C GLN A 46 -8.59 -4.85 -1.33
N LEU A 47 -7.78 -3.88 -0.89
CA LEU A 47 -7.17 -3.89 0.45
C LEU A 47 -8.22 -3.77 1.56
N LYS A 48 -9.24 -2.92 1.38
CA LYS A 48 -10.40 -2.87 2.28
C LYS A 48 -11.13 -4.21 2.35
N GLY A 49 -11.35 -4.86 1.20
CA GLY A 49 -11.98 -6.18 1.11
C GLY A 49 -11.17 -7.25 1.84
N ILE A 50 -9.86 -7.29 1.63
CA ILE A 50 -8.95 -8.23 2.30
C ILE A 50 -8.98 -7.99 3.82
N ALA A 51 -8.88 -6.74 4.27
CA ALA A 51 -8.95 -6.40 5.68
C ALA A 51 -10.26 -6.88 6.31
N LEU A 52 -11.39 -6.66 5.63
CA LEU A 52 -12.71 -7.09 6.11
C LEU A 52 -12.80 -8.62 6.24
N ILE A 53 -12.31 -9.37 5.25
CA ILE A 53 -12.30 -10.84 5.27
C ILE A 53 -11.41 -11.38 6.39
N MET A 54 -10.21 -10.81 6.56
CA MET A 54 -9.29 -11.19 7.63
C MET A 54 -9.86 -10.86 9.00
N ASN A 55 -10.47 -9.67 9.15
CA ASN A 55 -11.08 -9.22 10.39
C ASN A 55 -12.32 -10.02 10.77
N ALA A 56 -13.08 -10.54 9.80
CA ALA A 56 -14.25 -11.36 10.06
C ALA A 56 -13.93 -12.65 10.84
N GLN A 57 -12.67 -13.09 10.83
CA GLN A 57 -12.22 -14.21 11.64
C GLN A 57 -11.87 -13.80 13.07
N SER A 58 -11.80 -12.50 13.38
CA SER A 58 -11.38 -11.98 14.69
C SER A 58 -12.57 -11.90 15.66
N PRO A 59 -12.40 -12.28 16.94
CA PRO A 59 -11.16 -12.78 17.53
C PRO A 59 -10.87 -14.24 17.15
N LYS A 60 -9.65 -14.51 16.67
CA LYS A 60 -9.20 -15.88 16.34
C LYS A 60 -8.02 -16.25 17.21
N ILE A 61 -8.10 -17.36 17.94
CA ILE A 61 -6.97 -17.89 18.70
C ILE A 61 -6.24 -18.93 17.84
N ILE A 62 -4.93 -18.74 17.68
CA ILE A 62 -4.00 -19.70 17.07
C ILE A 62 -2.89 -19.91 18.09
N ASP A 63 -2.85 -21.11 18.68
CA ASP A 63 -1.97 -21.45 19.80
C ASP A 63 -2.09 -20.43 20.94
N ASP A 64 -0.99 -19.74 21.26
CA ASP A 64 -0.90 -18.74 22.34
C ASP A 64 -1.05 -17.31 21.83
N THR A 65 -1.51 -17.13 20.59
CA THR A 65 -1.71 -15.82 19.97
C THR A 65 -3.17 -15.65 19.54
N ARG A 66 -3.80 -14.56 19.98
CA ARG A 66 -5.12 -14.14 19.53
C ARG A 66 -4.97 -13.03 18.51
N LEU A 67 -5.53 -13.20 17.31
CA LEU A 67 -5.79 -12.10 16.39
C LEU A 67 -6.98 -11.29 16.94
N ASP A 68 -6.74 -10.03 17.29
CA ASP A 68 -7.78 -9.14 17.83
C ASP A 68 -8.52 -8.39 16.74
N SER A 69 -7.78 -7.85 15.76
CA SER A 69 -8.37 -7.08 14.67
C SER A 69 -7.45 -6.94 13.47
N VAL A 70 -8.07 -6.74 12.31
CA VAL A 70 -7.43 -6.32 11.06
C VAL A 70 -8.20 -5.13 10.49
N THR A 71 -7.52 -4.03 10.22
CA THR A 71 -8.17 -2.83 9.65
C THR A 71 -7.31 -2.23 8.55
N TYR A 72 -7.95 -1.59 7.59
CA TYR A 72 -7.27 -0.82 6.55
C TYR A 72 -7.84 0.59 6.50
N THR A 73 -7.03 1.55 6.95
CA THR A 73 -7.38 2.97 7.01
C THR A 73 -6.15 3.81 6.68
N ASP A 74 -6.37 4.90 5.93
CA ASP A 74 -5.32 5.86 5.54
C ASP A 74 -4.13 5.24 4.81
N GLY A 75 -4.38 4.22 3.97
CA GLY A 75 -3.33 3.54 3.20
C GLY A 75 -2.48 2.55 4.01
N ILE A 76 -2.85 2.27 5.27
CA ILE A 76 -2.08 1.41 6.17
C ILE A 76 -2.94 0.23 6.63
N MET A 77 -2.43 -0.97 6.44
CA MET A 77 -2.99 -2.20 7.01
C MET A 77 -2.54 -2.31 8.48
N ARG A 78 -3.47 -2.37 9.43
CA ARG A 78 -3.17 -2.52 10.85
C ARG A 78 -3.64 -3.89 11.32
N ILE A 79 -2.72 -4.67 11.89
CA ILE A 79 -2.98 -6.01 12.38
C ILE A 79 -2.63 -6.04 13.87
N SER A 80 -3.60 -6.36 14.72
CA SER A 80 -3.42 -6.43 16.17
C SER A 80 -3.48 -7.86 16.66
N TYR A 81 -2.47 -8.25 17.44
CA TYR A 81 -2.39 -9.53 18.12
C TYR A 81 -2.26 -9.36 19.62
N THR A 82 -2.74 -10.33 20.37
CA THR A 82 -2.53 -10.48 21.81
C THR A 82 -1.88 -11.83 22.11
N LEU A 83 -0.76 -11.84 22.82
CA LEU A 83 -0.16 -13.06 23.37
C LEU A 83 -0.91 -13.44 24.64
N THR A 84 -1.66 -14.54 24.61
CA THR A 84 -2.65 -14.85 25.66
C THR A 84 -2.04 -15.34 26.97
N LYS A 85 -0.77 -15.77 26.95
CA LYS A 85 -0.09 -16.39 28.11
C LYS A 85 1.14 -15.64 28.62
N ILE A 86 1.58 -14.60 27.92
CA ILE A 86 2.85 -13.92 28.23
C ILE A 86 2.56 -12.51 28.74
N SER A 87 3.30 -12.06 29.74
CA SER A 87 3.32 -10.66 30.19
C SER A 87 4.44 -9.90 29.49
N LYS A 88 4.26 -8.60 29.23
CA LYS A 88 5.33 -7.76 28.69
C LYS A 88 6.58 -7.77 29.56
N ASP A 89 6.43 -7.85 30.89
CA ASP A 89 7.54 -7.80 31.84
C ASP A 89 8.47 -9.02 31.75
N GLU A 90 8.01 -10.09 31.10
CA GLU A 90 8.77 -11.34 30.88
C GLU A 90 9.55 -11.33 29.56
N ILE A 91 9.40 -10.28 28.75
CA ILE A 91 9.95 -10.17 27.39
C ILE A 91 10.97 -9.04 27.32
N ASP A 92 12.16 -9.33 26.77
CA ASP A 92 13.04 -8.31 26.23
C ASP A 92 12.43 -7.74 24.94
N SER A 93 11.86 -6.54 25.02
CA SER A 93 11.12 -5.91 23.92
C SER A 93 11.98 -5.70 22.68
N ASP A 94 13.28 -5.41 22.81
CA ASP A 94 14.14 -5.12 21.66
C ASP A 94 14.47 -6.40 20.88
N VAL A 95 14.85 -7.46 21.60
CA VAL A 95 15.09 -8.78 21.00
C VAL A 95 13.82 -9.31 20.36
N PHE A 96 12.70 -9.23 21.09
CA PHE A 96 11.40 -9.70 20.61
C PHE A 96 10.92 -8.95 19.38
N THR A 97 11.06 -7.62 19.37
CA THR A 97 10.70 -6.77 18.22
C THR A 97 11.48 -7.19 16.99
N LYS A 98 12.79 -7.42 17.12
CA LYS A 98 13.64 -7.83 16.00
C LYS A 98 13.21 -9.18 15.43
N GLU A 99 13.00 -10.18 16.29
CA GLU A 99 12.55 -11.51 15.88
C GLU A 99 11.18 -11.47 15.20
N LYS A 100 10.19 -10.79 15.82
CA LYS A 100 8.85 -10.68 15.26
C LYS A 100 8.81 -9.88 13.99
N LYS A 101 9.65 -8.84 13.86
CA LYS A 101 9.76 -8.08 12.61
C LYS A 101 10.31 -8.95 11.48
N THR A 102 11.33 -9.77 11.72
CA THR A 102 11.86 -10.71 10.72
C THR A 102 10.81 -11.73 10.27
N LEU A 103 10.05 -12.30 11.22
CA LEU A 103 8.97 -13.24 10.90
C LEU A 103 7.82 -12.55 10.15
N ALA A 104 7.42 -11.35 10.58
CA ALA A 104 6.37 -10.59 9.92
C ALA A 104 6.79 -10.19 8.49
N ALA A 105 8.06 -9.84 8.26
CA ALA A 105 8.59 -9.56 6.93
C ALA A 105 8.48 -10.79 6.02
N SER A 106 8.90 -11.98 6.47
CA SER A 106 8.87 -13.19 5.63
C SER A 106 7.45 -13.53 5.15
N VAL A 107 6.44 -13.38 6.02
CA VAL A 107 5.04 -13.64 5.68
C VAL A 107 4.42 -12.49 4.86
N SER A 108 4.72 -11.24 5.22
CA SER A 108 4.16 -10.05 4.54
C SER A 108 4.69 -9.87 3.13
N CYS A 109 5.92 -10.32 2.88
CA CYS A 109 6.58 -10.21 1.57
C CYS A 109 6.29 -11.40 0.64
N ASP A 110 5.61 -12.44 1.13
CA ASP A 110 5.20 -13.60 0.33
C ASP A 110 4.12 -13.19 -0.69
N GLU A 111 4.32 -13.61 -1.94
CA GLU A 111 3.42 -13.40 -3.08
C GLU A 111 2.04 -14.02 -2.88
N LYS A 112 1.94 -15.08 -2.05
CA LYS A 112 0.66 -15.72 -1.73
C LYS A 112 -0.22 -14.89 -0.79
N GLY A 113 0.33 -13.85 -0.17
CA GLY A 113 -0.36 -12.98 0.78
C GLY A 113 -0.39 -11.53 0.32
N LEU A 114 0.06 -10.63 1.19
CA LEU A 114 0.08 -9.19 0.92
C LEU A 114 1.33 -8.73 0.15
N GLY A 115 2.23 -9.66 -0.24
CA GLY A 115 3.55 -9.34 -0.79
C GLY A 115 3.52 -8.43 -2.01
N GLN A 116 2.58 -8.65 -2.95
CA GLN A 116 2.45 -7.80 -4.14
C GLN A 116 2.08 -6.36 -3.76
N PHE A 117 1.22 -6.18 -2.77
CA PHE A 117 0.82 -4.87 -2.29
C PHE A 117 1.96 -4.20 -1.52
N VAL A 118 2.68 -4.93 -0.66
CA VAL A 118 3.83 -4.39 0.09
C VAL A 118 4.95 -3.94 -0.86
N LYS A 119 5.27 -4.75 -1.87
CA LYS A 119 6.24 -4.41 -2.92
C LYS A 119 5.81 -3.19 -3.76
N SER A 120 4.50 -2.98 -3.88
CA SER A 120 3.90 -1.83 -4.55
C SER A 120 3.74 -0.59 -3.66
N GLY A 121 4.06 -0.68 -2.36
CA GLY A 121 4.07 0.46 -1.44
C GLY A 121 3.07 0.41 -0.28
N LEU A 122 2.34 -0.70 -0.08
CA LEU A 122 1.53 -0.91 1.12
C LEU A 122 2.42 -0.94 2.38
N LEU A 123 1.97 -0.27 3.43
CA LEU A 123 2.54 -0.38 4.76
C LEU A 123 1.64 -1.26 5.64
N ILE A 124 2.26 -2.21 6.34
CA ILE A 124 1.58 -3.06 7.32
C ILE A 124 2.14 -2.74 8.70
N LYS A 125 1.27 -2.24 9.58
CA LYS A 125 1.56 -1.95 10.97
C LYS A 125 1.09 -3.10 11.85
N TYR A 126 2.03 -3.71 12.56
CA TYR A 126 1.76 -4.75 13.55
C TYR A 126 1.76 -4.16 14.95
N ILE A 127 0.75 -4.54 15.74
CA ILE A 127 0.65 -4.22 17.16
C ILE A 127 0.57 -5.55 17.90
N ILE A 128 1.51 -5.82 18.80
CA ILE A 128 1.51 -7.04 19.60
C ILE A 128 1.35 -6.64 21.07
N ASN A 129 0.26 -7.09 21.67
CA ASN A 129 -0.07 -6.88 23.07
C ASN A 129 0.21 -8.13 23.89
N ASP A 130 0.41 -7.95 25.19
CA ASP A 130 0.51 -9.02 26.16
C ASP A 130 -0.86 -9.50 26.63
N SER A 131 -0.89 -10.47 27.54
CA SER A 131 -2.12 -11.06 28.08
C SER A 131 -3.03 -10.04 28.80
N SER A 132 -2.50 -8.90 29.24
CA SER A 132 -3.25 -7.78 29.84
C SER A 132 -3.76 -6.77 28.81
N SER A 133 -3.55 -7.03 27.51
CA SER A 133 -3.78 -6.10 26.40
C SER A 133 -2.87 -4.87 26.41
N SER A 134 -1.72 -4.94 27.09
CA SER A 134 -0.71 -3.88 27.09
C SER A 134 0.26 -4.06 25.92
N PRO A 135 0.64 -3.00 25.20
CA PRO A 135 1.50 -3.12 24.02
C PRO A 135 2.93 -3.54 24.39
N ILE A 136 3.35 -4.70 23.87
CA ILE A 136 4.73 -5.20 23.96
C ILE A 136 5.59 -4.50 22.92
N THR A 137 5.12 -4.49 21.67
CA THR A 137 5.83 -3.89 20.53
C THR A 137 4.89 -3.42 19.44
N GLU A 138 5.35 -2.42 18.70
CA GLU A 138 4.74 -1.92 17.48
C GLU A 138 5.84 -1.75 16.43
N PHE A 139 5.62 -2.28 15.22
CA PHE A 139 6.54 -2.07 14.11
C PHE A 139 5.79 -2.07 12.78
N GLN A 140 6.46 -1.59 11.74
CA GLN A 140 5.93 -1.54 10.38
C GLN A 140 6.78 -2.38 9.44
N ILE A 141 6.10 -3.01 8.49
CA ILE A 141 6.68 -3.68 7.33
C ILE A 141 6.28 -2.88 6.10
N GLY A 142 7.28 -2.49 5.32
CA GLY A 142 7.10 -1.82 4.04
C GLY A 142 7.97 -2.44 2.95
N LYS A 143 7.98 -1.80 1.79
CA LYS A 143 8.72 -2.26 0.61
C LYS A 143 10.18 -2.61 0.89
N SER A 144 10.88 -1.83 1.70
CA SER A 144 12.30 -2.02 2.03
C SER A 144 12.57 -3.28 2.84
N ASP A 145 11.59 -3.78 3.58
CA ASP A 145 11.73 -5.00 4.38
C ASP A 145 11.57 -6.27 3.50
N CYS A 146 11.21 -6.12 2.21
CA CYS A 146 11.05 -7.20 1.23
C CYS A 146 12.19 -7.29 0.20
N LEU A 147 13.31 -6.58 0.43
CA LEU A 147 14.46 -6.51 -0.47
C LEU A 147 15.57 -7.50 -0.11
#